data_AF-A0A7Z1DTN5-F1
#
_entry.id   AF-A0A7Z1DTN5-F1
#
_cell.length_a   1.000
_cell.length_b   1.000
_cell.length_c   1.000
_cell.angle_alpha   90.00
_cell.angle_beta   90.00
_cell.angle_gamma   90.00
#
_symmetry.space_group_name_H-M   'P 1'
#
loop_
_entity.id
_entity.type
_entity.pdbx_description
1 polymer ?
#
loop_
_entity_poly.entity_id
_entity_poly.type
_entity_poly.pdbx_seq_one_letter_code
_entity_poly.pdbx_strand_id
1 'polypeptide(L)' 'MPPLGHPMAVGRNFDEILRVIDALQTGDAHRCALPADWRKGDDVIIPPSISNEDAKGLFPNGWNEIRPYLRTTKL' A
#
# COMPACT_ATOMS: atom_id res chain seq x y z
N MET A 1 30.53 0.55 0.66
CA MET A 1 29.17 0.04 0.36
C MET A 1 28.68 0.76 -0.89
N PRO A 2 28.67 0.14 -2.07
CA PRO A 2 28.19 0.80 -3.28
C PRO A 2 26.65 0.90 -3.20
N PRO A 3 26.03 1.95 -3.76
CA PRO A 3 24.58 2.05 -3.82
C PRO A 3 24.02 0.88 -4.61
N LEU A 4 22.83 0.41 -4.22
CA LEU A 4 22.06 -0.63 -4.88
C LEU A 4 21.51 -0.10 -6.23
N GLY A 5 22.40 0.35 -7.11
CA GLY A 5 22.10 0.86 -8.44
C GLY A 5 22.46 -0.21 -9.46
N HIS A 6 21.43 -0.75 -10.11
CA HIS A 6 21.51 -1.80 -11.12
C HIS A 6 22.73 -1.67 -12.05
N PRO A 7 23.45 -2.78 -12.34
CA PRO A 7 24.51 -2.76 -13.35
C PRO A 7 23.92 -2.34 -14.70
N MET A 8 24.66 -1.52 -15.43
CA MET A 8 24.31 -0.83 -16.69
C MET A 8 23.77 -1.72 -17.84
N ALA A 9 23.68 -3.03 -17.65
CA ALA A 9 23.20 -4.02 -18.61
C ALA A 9 21.74 -4.48 -18.36
N VAL A 10 21.14 -4.13 -17.22
CA VAL A 10 19.78 -4.57 -16.86
C VAL A 10 18.81 -3.38 -16.96
N GLY A 11 17.90 -3.46 -17.94
CA GLY A 11 16.84 -2.46 -18.10
C GLY A 11 15.92 -2.39 -16.89
N ARG A 12 15.41 -1.19 -16.59
CA ARG A 12 14.41 -1.00 -15.52
C ARG A 12 13.12 -1.71 -15.89
N ASN A 13 12.47 -2.35 -14.92
CA ASN A 13 11.12 -2.86 -15.10
C ASN A 13 10.13 -1.68 -15.06
N PHE A 14 9.70 -1.20 -16.23
CA PHE A 14 8.76 -0.09 -16.33
C PHE A 14 7.39 -0.40 -15.72
N ASP A 15 6.96 -1.67 -15.75
CA ASP A 15 5.71 -2.10 -15.13
C ASP A 15 5.73 -1.84 -13.61
N GLU A 16 6.87 -2.12 -12.97
CA GLU A 16 7.06 -1.86 -11.53
C GLU A 16 7.07 -0.35 -11.23
N ILE A 17 7.63 0.48 -12.11
CA ILE A 17 7.59 1.93 -11.95
C ILE A 17 6.15 2.44 -11.98
N LEU A 18 5.34 1.98 -12.94
CA LEU A 18 3.93 2.35 -13.04
C LEU A 18 3.13 1.84 -11.84
N ARG A 19 3.35 0.58 -11.42
CA ARG A 19 2.71 -0.01 -10.24
C ARG A 19 3.01 0.80 -8.97
N VAL A 20 4.26 1.22 -8.77
CA VAL A 20 4.65 2.03 -7.61
C VAL A 20 4.00 3.41 -7.64
N ILE A 21 3.90 4.05 -8.80
CA ILE A 21 3.21 5.35 -8.92
C ILE A 21 1.72 5.20 -8.59
N ASP A 22 1.06 4.20 -9.17
CA ASP A 22 -0.35 3.89 -8.89
C ASP A 22 -0.57 3.59 -7.40
N ALA A 23 0.36 2.86 -6.79
CA ALA A 23 0.36 2.55 -5.37
C ALA A 23 0.47 3.83 -4.52
N LEU A 24 1.44 4.69 -4.81
CA LEU A 24 1.64 5.95 -4.07
C LEU A 24 0.41 6.87 -4.17
N GLN A 25 -0.17 7.01 -5.36
CA GLN A 25 -1.38 7.81 -5.57
C GLN A 25 -2.59 7.23 -4.82
N THR A 26 -2.76 5.91 -4.85
CA THR A 26 -3.87 5.25 -4.16
C THR A 26 -3.75 5.38 -2.64
N GLY A 27 -2.55 5.18 -2.10
CA GLY A 27 -2.26 5.30 -0.67
C GLY A 27 -2.49 6.71 -0.14
N ASP A 28 -2.09 7.73 -0.89
CA ASP A 28 -2.33 9.14 -0.54
C ASP A 28 -3.83 9.48 -0.58
N ALA A 29 -4.53 9.12 -1.66
CA ALA A 29 -5.94 9.43 -1.85
C ALA A 29 -6.86 8.79 -0.78
N HIS A 30 -6.57 7.56 -0.36
CA HIS A 30 -7.41 6.81 0.58
C HIS A 30 -6.83 6.72 2.00
N ARG A 31 -5.70 7.39 2.27
CA ARG A 31 -4.97 7.32 3.54
C ARG A 31 -4.71 5.88 4.02
N CYS A 32 -4.32 5.01 3.10
CA CYS A 32 -4.03 3.60 3.37
C CYS A 32 -2.58 3.25 3.02
N ALA A 33 -2.06 2.21 3.68
CA ALA A 33 -0.80 1.58 3.30
C ALA A 33 -1.07 0.43 2.32
N LEU A 34 -0.13 0.15 1.42
CA LEU A 34 -0.28 -0.92 0.43
C LEU A 34 0.70 -2.06 0.74
N PRO A 35 0.25 -3.33 0.68
CA PRO A 35 1.11 -4.48 0.93
C PRO A 35 2.18 -4.65 -0.16
N ALA A 36 3.14 -5.52 0.11
CA ALA A 36 4.10 -5.96 -0.91
C ALA A 36 3.34 -6.57 -2.10
N ASP A 37 3.87 -6.34 -3.32
CA ASP A 37 3.29 -6.83 -4.58
C ASP A 37 1.85 -6.36 -4.88
N TRP A 38 1.33 -5.34 -4.17
CA TRP A 38 -0.01 -4.82 -4.37
C TRP A 38 -0.30 -4.44 -5.83
N ARG A 39 -1.50 -4.81 -6.29
CA ARG A 39 -2.10 -4.40 -7.57
C ARG A 39 -3.45 -3.75 -7.34
N LYS A 40 -3.91 -2.97 -8.33
CA LYS A 40 -5.24 -2.35 -8.30
C LYS A 40 -6.32 -3.41 -8.06
N GLY A 41 -7.07 -3.24 -6.97
CA GLY A 41 -8.15 -4.15 -6.55
C GLY A 41 -7.78 -5.11 -5.42
N ASP A 42 -6.50 -5.21 -5.05
CA ASP A 42 -6.05 -5.94 -3.86
C ASP A 42 -6.37 -5.17 -2.58
N ASP A 43 -6.42 -5.90 -1.47
CA ASP A 43 -6.63 -5.33 -0.14
C ASP A 43 -5.52 -4.35 0.25
N VAL A 44 -5.91 -3.33 1.00
CA VAL A 44 -5.03 -2.31 1.56
C VAL A 44 -4.93 -2.46 3.07
N ILE A 45 -3.91 -1.86 3.65
CA ILE A 45 -3.62 -1.90 5.09
C ILE A 45 -4.02 -0.57 5.71
N ILE A 46 -4.77 -0.61 6.80
CA ILE A 46 -5.09 0.59 7.59
C ILE A 46 -3.87 0.93 8.46
N PRO A 47 -3.24 2.11 8.28
CA PRO A 47 -2.09 2.50 9.06
C PRO A 47 -2.39 2.43 10.56
N PRO A 48 -1.46 1.92 11.40
CA PRO A 48 -1.67 1.83 12.85
C PRO A 48 -1.87 3.20 13.51
N SER A 49 -1.46 4.28 12.85
CA SER A 49 -1.70 5.66 13.28
C SER A 49 -3.17 6.10 13.21
N ILE A 50 -4.04 5.37 12.49
CA ILE A 50 -5.48 5.68 12.39
C ILE A 50 -6.24 4.93 13.47
N SER A 51 -6.94 5.66 14.34
CA SER A 51 -7.82 5.08 15.37
C SER A 51 -8.99 4.30 14.77
N ASN A 52 -9.54 3.34 15.51
CA ASN A 52 -10.70 2.57 15.06
C ASN A 52 -11.94 3.43 14.77
N GLU A 53 -12.06 4.60 15.42
CA GLU A 53 -13.17 5.54 15.20
C GLU A 53 -13.05 6.24 13.85
N ASP A 54 -11.88 6.82 13.53
CA ASP A 54 -11.58 7.40 12.22
C ASP A 54 -11.66 6.36 11.09
N ALA A 55 -11.18 5.14 11.35
CA ALA A 55 -11.20 4.06 10.38
C ALA A 55 -12.64 3.67 9.96
N LYS A 56 -13.64 3.80 10.84
CA LYS A 56 -15.05 3.55 10.47
C LYS A 56 -15.58 4.57 9.46
N GLY A 57 -15.12 5.82 9.53
CA GLY A 57 -15.51 6.86 8.59
C GLY A 57 -14.80 6.72 7.25
N LEU A 58 -13.52 6.35 7.27
CA LEU A 58 -12.69 6.20 6.07
C LEU A 58 -12.94 4.88 5.32
N PHE A 59 -13.24 3.80 6.06
CA PHE A 59 -13.40 2.44 5.51
C PHE A 59 -14.77 1.86 5.95
N PRO A 60 -15.88 2.30 5.34
CA PRO A 60 -17.23 1.87 5.74
C PRO A 60 -17.51 0.38 5.46
N ASN A 61 -16.73 -0.25 4.58
CA ASN A 61 -16.81 -1.68 4.26
C ASN A 61 -16.30 -2.59 5.39
N GLY A 62 -15.79 -2.00 6.48
CA GLY A 62 -15.17 -2.72 7.58
C GLY A 62 -13.74 -3.15 7.27
N TRP A 63 -13.10 -3.83 8.22
CA TRP A 63 -11.73 -4.32 8.08
C TRP A 63 -11.54 -5.65 8.79
N ASN A 64 -10.57 -6.42 8.32
CA ASN A 64 -10.10 -7.64 8.96
C ASN A 64 -8.91 -7.32 9.86
N GLU A 65 -9.06 -7.53 11.17
CA GLU A 65 -7.99 -7.33 12.15
C GLU A 65 -7.26 -8.65 12.39
N ILE A 66 -6.11 -8.83 11.73
CA ILE A 66 -5.25 -9.99 11.95
C ILE A 66 -4.43 -9.79 13.23
N ARG A 67 -3.96 -8.56 13.45
CA ARG A 67 -3.21 -8.10 14.63
C ARG A 67 -3.57 -6.63 14.90
N PRO A 68 -3.40 -6.11 16.13
CA PRO A 68 -3.73 -4.71 16.44
C PRO A 68 -2.99 -3.68 15.56
N TYR A 69 -1.84 -4.04 14.99
CA TYR A 69 -1.07 -3.21 14.06
C TYR A 69 -1.22 -3.61 12.59
N LEU A 70 -1.97 -4.69 12.29
CA LEU A 70 -2.16 -5.23 10.95
C LEU A 70 -3.66 -5.44 10.70
N ARG A 71 -4.28 -4.37 10.20
CA ARG A 71 -5.68 -4.33 9.79
C ARG A 71 -5.73 -4.21 8.27
N THR A 72 -6.40 -5.13 7.60
CA THR A 72 -6.58 -5.09 6.14
C THR A 72 -8.02 -4.76 5.78
N THR A 73 -8.22 -3.99 4.73
CA THR A 73 -9.54 -3.59 4.24
C THR A 73 -9.54 -3.53 2.73
N LYS A 74 -10.72 -3.66 2.13
CA LYS A 74 -10.90 -3.51 0.70
C LYS A 74 -11.40 -2.09 0.42
N LEU A 75 -10.67 -1.37 -0.43
CA LEU A 75 -11.09 -0.06 -0.93
C LEU A 75 -12.42 -0.16 -1.70
#